data_AF-A0A7V5NAE4-F1
#
_entry.id   AF-A0A7V5NAE4-F1
#
_cell.length_a   1.000
_cell.length_b   1.000
_cell.length_c   1.000
_cell.angle_alpha   90.00
_cell.angle_beta   90.00
_cell.angle_gamma   90.00
#
_symmetry.space_group_name_H-M   'P 1'
#
loop_
_entity.id
_entity.type
_entity.pdbx_description
1 polymer ?
#
loop_
_entity_poly.entity_id
_entity_poly.type
_entity_poly.pdbx_seq_one_letter_code
_entity_poly.pdbx_strand_id
1 'polypeptide(L)'
;MSYTLTKRISSLLESEVGRITKPFGSGHAVGIVFPNTYFVGMSNLGFQYLYRLINERSGWLAERFFMDFDPVVSLESQRSPEDFELLAFTIPFELDYLNVVAFLSKARIPLRAAERGRHYPLIVCGGVCIDVNHHPVYDLADILVNAEAETVLDPLLSLYEECGQNRSHFLEEARKLPGVEVTAGACECYGLDVPPLLESRAPLAPRVAAHEFWRQPLCTQIFTPHTEFSEMCLVELARGCPYRCTFCFVGHNLNPYRTVPLELLKAWIADHSHFASRVGFVASAVASHPHIDELCEYCNERGVRVSYSSLRAEDVTPTMLKTLARSGTRSLTLAPEAGSYRLRRLLGKARLPDERLFWVIQHALSLGIPNLKLYFMVGLPTETEDDVLAIPQLVARLQREFVAGSREHGRIGELSLNIGIFVPIPKTPLARLPIPDEKTVRRHINLLERHLRRLDNVRFSSPSLLLAQIQRILVQGDLRTGEFLRVANAEGGNWREALRWWRKYGSLSIQ
;
A
#
# COMPACT_ATOMS: atom_id res chain seq x y z
N MET A 1 12.96 -2.60 30.53
CA MET A 1 11.80 -3.07 29.74
C MET A 1 10.78 -3.71 30.67
N SER A 2 9.46 -3.51 30.47
CA SER A 2 8.44 -4.03 31.39
C SER A 2 8.16 -5.52 31.13
N TYR A 3 7.88 -6.29 32.19
CA TYR A 3 7.50 -7.70 32.08
C TYR A 3 6.29 -7.93 31.16
N THR A 4 5.33 -7.01 31.19
CA THR A 4 4.12 -7.05 30.34
C THR A 4 4.46 -6.96 28.86
N LEU A 5 5.42 -6.09 28.48
CA LEU A 5 5.84 -5.94 27.09
C LEU A 5 6.53 -7.21 26.58
N THR A 6 7.49 -7.73 27.34
CA THR A 6 8.19 -8.97 26.99
C THR A 6 7.21 -10.12 26.82
N LYS A 7 6.26 -10.30 27.75
CA LYS A 7 5.23 -11.35 27.65
C LYS A 7 4.34 -11.18 26.42
N ARG A 8 3.97 -9.94 26.06
CA ARG A 8 3.18 -9.65 24.86
C ARG A 8 3.95 -10.02 23.59
N ILE A 9 5.22 -9.64 23.48
CA ILE A 9 6.07 -9.98 22.33
C ILE A 9 6.26 -11.50 22.24
N SER A 10 6.59 -12.16 23.34
CA SER A 10 6.73 -13.63 23.37
C SER A 10 5.47 -14.34 22.90
N SER A 11 4.29 -13.92 23.37
CA SER A 11 3.01 -14.50 22.94
C SER A 11 2.74 -14.30 21.44
N LEU A 12 3.09 -13.15 20.86
CA LEU A 12 2.98 -12.92 19.43
C LEU A 12 3.91 -13.85 18.66
N LEU A 13 5.19 -13.93 19.07
CA LEU A 13 6.19 -14.79 18.45
C LEU A 13 5.82 -16.28 18.54
N GLU A 14 5.26 -16.73 19.66
CA GLU A 14 4.80 -18.12 19.83
C GLU A 14 3.66 -18.49 18.86
N SER A 15 2.87 -17.51 18.42
CA SER A 15 1.79 -17.70 17.44
C SER A 15 2.24 -17.66 15.98
N GLU A 16 3.50 -17.33 15.72
CA GLU A 16 4.03 -17.22 14.36
C GLU A 16 4.59 -18.55 13.84
N VAL A 17 4.26 -18.86 12.58
CA VAL A 17 4.85 -19.97 11.83
C VAL A 17 5.62 -19.42 10.64
N GLY A 18 6.86 -19.87 10.43
CA GLY A 18 7.72 -19.44 9.31
C GLY A 18 8.72 -18.32 9.66
N ARG A 19 8.71 -17.81 10.90
CA ARG A 19 9.72 -16.86 11.40
C ARG A 19 11.12 -17.47 11.31
N ILE A 20 12.11 -16.63 10.97
CA ILE A 20 13.54 -16.94 11.06
C ILE A 20 14.11 -16.37 12.35
N THR A 21 14.84 -17.17 13.12
CA THR A 21 15.51 -16.70 14.33
C THR A 21 17.00 -16.91 14.18
N LYS A 22 17.76 -15.81 14.18
CA LYS A 22 19.22 -15.79 14.21
C LYS A 22 19.67 -15.16 15.53
N PRO A 23 20.73 -15.66 16.19
CA PRO A 23 21.28 -14.98 17.36
C PRO A 23 21.71 -13.56 17.01
N PHE A 24 21.31 -12.58 17.81
CA PHE A 24 21.75 -11.20 17.59
C PHE A 24 23.28 -11.11 17.65
N GLY A 25 23.89 -10.42 16.68
CA GLY A 25 25.34 -10.36 16.51
C GLY A 25 25.94 -11.47 15.63
N SER A 26 25.12 -12.37 15.06
CA SER A 26 25.59 -13.39 14.10
C SER A 26 25.95 -12.85 12.71
N GLY A 27 25.79 -11.55 12.48
CA GLY A 27 25.99 -10.87 11.21
C GLY A 27 25.59 -9.40 11.31
N HIS A 28 25.61 -8.72 10.16
CA HIS A 28 25.17 -7.34 10.06
C HIS A 28 23.68 -7.21 10.38
N ALA A 29 23.35 -6.26 11.25
CA ALA A 29 22.00 -6.12 11.80
C ALA A 29 21.17 -5.06 11.08
N VAL A 30 20.05 -5.48 10.48
CA VAL A 30 19.05 -4.58 9.88
C VAL A 30 17.75 -4.63 10.68
N GLY A 31 17.29 -3.46 11.13
CA GLY A 31 15.94 -3.33 11.63
C GLY A 31 15.01 -2.98 10.48
N ILE A 32 14.14 -3.90 10.07
CA ILE A 32 13.08 -3.56 9.11
C ILE A 32 11.90 -2.95 9.87
N VAL A 33 11.54 -1.73 9.48
CA VAL A 33 10.50 -0.97 10.17
C VAL A 33 9.26 -0.94 9.28
N PHE A 34 8.17 -1.50 9.78
CA PHE A 34 6.85 -1.18 9.28
C PHE A 34 6.30 -0.05 10.17
N PRO A 35 6.19 1.20 9.68
CA PRO A 35 5.81 2.37 10.47
C PRO A 35 4.30 2.37 10.79
N ASN A 36 3.80 1.28 11.37
CA ASN A 36 2.43 1.09 11.81
C ASN A 36 2.38 -0.04 12.86
N THR A 37 1.19 -0.45 13.26
CA THR A 37 1.00 -1.56 14.19
C THR A 37 1.48 -2.90 13.60
N TYR A 38 1.83 -3.85 14.46
CA TYR A 38 2.10 -5.24 14.09
C TYR A 38 1.03 -5.82 13.16
N PHE A 39 -0.25 -5.63 13.51
CA PHE A 39 -1.37 -6.19 12.75
C PHE A 39 -1.37 -5.73 11.28
N VAL A 40 -1.13 -4.44 11.06
CA VAL A 40 -1.10 -3.87 9.70
C VAL A 40 0.15 -4.32 8.95
N GLY A 41 1.32 -4.32 9.59
CA GLY A 41 2.55 -4.73 8.91
C GLY A 41 2.59 -6.23 8.59
N MET A 42 2.05 -7.08 9.45
CA MET A 42 1.88 -8.51 9.15
C MET A 42 0.75 -8.80 8.15
N SER A 43 -0.05 -7.81 7.80
CA SER A 43 -0.98 -7.87 6.67
C SER A 43 -0.31 -7.53 5.33
N ASN A 44 0.97 -7.15 5.33
CA ASN A 44 1.70 -6.71 4.14
C ASN A 44 2.68 -7.80 3.65
N LEU A 45 2.36 -8.40 2.49
CA LEU A 45 3.20 -9.43 1.86
C LEU A 45 4.60 -8.91 1.50
N GLY A 46 4.73 -7.68 1.01
CA GLY A 46 6.02 -7.09 0.65
C GLY A 46 6.95 -6.91 1.85
N PHE A 47 6.42 -6.54 3.01
CA PHE A 47 7.19 -6.45 4.26
C PHE A 47 7.68 -7.83 4.72
N GLN A 48 6.80 -8.84 4.71
CA GLN A 48 7.17 -10.22 5.02
C GLN A 48 8.22 -10.77 4.04
N TYR A 49 8.11 -10.41 2.77
CA TYR A 49 9.05 -10.83 1.74
C TYR A 49 10.43 -10.17 1.92
N LEU A 50 10.49 -8.87 2.21
CA LEU A 50 11.74 -8.18 2.53
C LEU A 50 12.44 -8.80 3.74
N TYR A 51 11.68 -9.14 4.80
CA TYR A 51 12.19 -9.87 5.96
C TYR A 51 12.86 -11.19 5.58
N ARG A 52 12.20 -11.98 4.71
CA ARG A 52 12.73 -13.26 4.23
C ARG A 52 14.00 -13.05 3.43
N LEU A 53 13.99 -12.15 2.45
CA LEU A 53 15.13 -11.87 1.57
C LEU A 53 16.42 -11.55 2.35
N ILE A 54 16.33 -10.66 3.35
CA ILE A 54 17.50 -10.29 4.14
C ILE A 54 17.96 -11.45 5.01
N ASN A 55 17.03 -12.18 5.64
CA ASN A 55 17.39 -13.28 6.52
C ASN A 55 17.86 -14.55 5.78
N GLU A 56 17.60 -14.71 4.49
CA GLU A 56 18.18 -15.80 3.70
C GLU A 56 19.60 -15.46 3.22
N ARG A 57 19.98 -14.18 3.19
CA ARG A 57 21.35 -13.77 2.89
C ARG A 57 22.30 -14.17 4.03
N SER A 58 23.43 -14.76 3.67
CA SER A 58 24.53 -15.07 4.60
C SER A 58 25.16 -13.78 5.14
N GLY A 59 25.55 -13.77 6.41
CA GLY A 59 26.20 -12.60 7.02
C GLY A 59 25.24 -11.48 7.46
N TRP A 60 23.94 -11.62 7.25
CA TRP A 60 22.92 -10.66 7.67
C TRP A 60 21.90 -11.26 8.64
N LEU A 61 21.34 -10.42 9.50
CA LEU A 61 20.13 -10.70 10.26
C LEU A 61 19.16 -9.52 10.13
N ALA A 62 17.88 -9.82 9.95
CA ALA A 62 16.83 -8.81 9.95
C ALA A 62 15.84 -9.07 11.10
N GLU A 63 15.54 -8.01 11.85
CA GLU A 63 14.54 -8.02 12.91
C GLU A 63 13.47 -6.95 12.65
N ARG A 64 12.24 -7.21 13.12
CA ARG A 64 11.07 -6.41 12.80
C ARG A 64 10.77 -5.39 13.87
N PHE A 65 10.39 -4.19 13.44
CA PHE A 65 9.95 -3.09 14.28
C PHE A 65 8.57 -2.59 13.88
N PHE A 66 7.77 -2.25 14.91
CA PHE A 66 6.40 -1.73 14.78
C PHE A 66 6.13 -0.64 15.83
N MET A 67 5.06 0.14 15.60
CA MET A 67 4.75 1.34 16.39
C MET A 67 3.95 1.10 17.67
N ASP A 68 3.38 -0.09 17.84
CA ASP A 68 2.49 -0.45 18.95
C ASP A 68 3.21 -1.07 20.15
N PHE A 69 4.53 -0.94 20.22
CA PHE A 69 5.38 -1.32 21.34
C PHE A 69 6.05 -0.08 21.96
N ASP A 70 6.06 -0.01 23.29
CA ASP A 70 6.66 1.11 24.05
C ASP A 70 7.43 0.60 25.27
N PRO A 71 8.77 0.77 25.34
CA PRO A 71 9.62 1.38 24.31
C PRO A 71 9.59 0.59 22.99
N VAL A 72 9.92 1.28 21.90
CA VAL A 72 10.11 0.64 20.59
C VAL A 72 11.32 -0.29 20.69
N VAL A 73 11.09 -1.58 20.45
CA VAL A 73 12.10 -2.63 20.45
C VAL A 73 11.86 -3.58 19.29
N SER A 74 12.90 -4.29 18.85
CA SER A 74 12.76 -5.33 17.84
C SER A 74 11.92 -6.49 18.37
N LEU A 75 11.18 -7.18 17.50
CA LEU A 75 10.39 -8.32 17.95
C LEU A 75 11.24 -9.50 18.37
N GLU A 76 12.20 -9.89 17.52
CA GLU A 76 12.92 -11.16 17.62
C GLU A 76 13.80 -11.23 18.86
N SER A 77 14.57 -10.17 19.15
CA SER A 77 15.51 -10.15 20.27
C SER A 77 15.31 -9.00 21.26
N GLN A 78 14.25 -8.18 21.08
CA GLN A 78 13.89 -7.08 21.98
C GLN A 78 15.02 -6.05 22.16
N ARG A 79 15.71 -5.74 21.05
CA ARG A 79 16.82 -4.79 20.97
C ARG A 79 16.34 -3.37 20.68
N SER A 80 17.16 -2.40 21.08
CA SER A 80 16.91 -0.99 20.77
C SER A 80 17.12 -0.76 19.27
N PRO A 81 16.37 0.15 18.62
CA PRO A 81 16.66 0.57 17.24
C PRO A 81 18.11 1.05 17.03
N GLU A 82 18.73 1.64 18.06
CA GLU A 82 20.14 2.09 18.05
C GLU A 82 21.15 0.94 17.99
N ASP A 83 20.76 -0.30 18.34
CA ASP A 83 21.65 -1.48 18.29
C ASP A 83 21.89 -1.98 16.85
N PHE A 84 21.19 -1.43 15.86
CA PHE A 84 21.22 -1.87 14.47
C PHE A 84 22.15 -1.01 13.62
N GLU A 85 22.67 -1.59 12.53
CA GLU A 85 23.54 -0.87 11.61
C GLU A 85 22.75 -0.06 10.58
N LEU A 86 21.57 -0.58 10.20
CA LEU A 86 20.62 0.02 9.27
C LEU A 86 19.20 -0.10 9.84
N LEU A 87 18.38 0.93 9.68
CA LEU A 87 16.92 0.85 9.83
C LEU A 87 16.28 1.06 8.46
N ALA A 88 15.62 0.02 7.95
CA ALA A 88 14.98 0.01 6.64
C ALA A 88 13.46 0.18 6.79
N PHE A 89 12.96 1.38 6.53
CA PHE A 89 11.54 1.70 6.53
C PHE A 89 10.89 1.30 5.21
N THR A 90 9.81 0.51 5.29
CA THR A 90 8.88 0.33 4.17
C THR A 90 7.67 1.21 4.37
N ILE A 91 7.37 2.09 3.42
CA ILE A 91 6.30 3.08 3.54
C ILE A 91 5.26 2.80 2.45
N PRO A 92 4.19 2.05 2.76
CA PRO A 92 3.16 1.69 1.78
C PRO A 92 1.99 2.68 1.71
N PHE A 93 1.73 3.44 2.78
CA PHE A 93 0.60 4.38 2.85
C PHE A 93 1.07 5.79 3.20
N GLU A 94 0.40 6.81 2.66
CA GLU A 94 0.86 8.20 2.80
C GLU A 94 0.79 8.70 4.23
N LEU A 95 -0.19 8.24 5.02
CA LEU A 95 -0.29 8.60 6.44
C LEU A 95 0.88 8.03 7.27
N ASP A 96 1.58 7.00 6.78
CA ASP A 96 2.71 6.41 7.48
C ASP A 96 3.93 7.34 7.51
N TYR A 97 3.98 8.40 6.69
CA TYR A 97 5.05 9.41 6.83
C TYR A 97 5.10 10.03 8.23
N LEU A 98 3.93 10.30 8.83
CA LEU A 98 3.87 10.79 10.21
C LEU A 98 4.40 9.73 11.19
N ASN A 99 4.10 8.46 10.93
CA ASN A 99 4.55 7.36 11.76
C ASN A 99 6.07 7.16 11.69
N VAL A 100 6.73 7.49 10.57
CA VAL A 100 8.21 7.53 10.49
C VAL A 100 8.77 8.57 11.46
N VAL A 101 8.22 9.80 11.45
CA VAL A 101 8.65 10.86 12.39
C VAL A 101 8.41 10.44 13.83
N ALA A 102 7.23 9.88 14.13
CA ALA A 102 6.88 9.40 15.46
C ALA A 102 7.77 8.23 15.91
N PHE A 103 8.14 7.32 15.01
CA PHE A 103 9.06 6.21 15.29
C PHE A 103 10.42 6.74 15.73
N LEU A 104 11.05 7.60 14.92
CA LEU A 104 12.37 8.16 15.21
C LEU A 104 12.35 8.95 16.54
N SER A 105 11.29 9.73 16.77
CA SER A 105 11.10 10.46 18.03
C SER A 105 11.00 9.54 19.26
N LYS A 106 10.19 8.45 19.17
CA LYS A 106 10.08 7.45 20.25
C LYS A 106 11.39 6.69 20.48
N ALA A 107 12.11 6.38 19.42
CA ALA A 107 13.40 5.71 19.44
C ALA A 107 14.55 6.64 19.88
N ARG A 108 14.29 7.95 20.10
CA ARG A 108 15.29 8.97 20.43
C ARG A 108 16.40 9.10 19.38
N ILE A 109 16.09 8.77 18.14
CA ILE A 109 16.97 8.98 16.99
C ILE A 109 16.72 10.40 16.45
N PRO A 110 17.76 11.22 16.20
CA PRO A 110 17.60 12.53 15.61
C PRO A 110 16.77 12.48 14.32
N LEU A 111 15.81 13.39 14.21
CA LEU A 111 14.87 13.39 13.09
C LEU A 111 15.57 13.68 11.77
N ARG A 112 16.50 14.63 11.77
CA ARG A 112 17.23 15.03 10.56
C ARG A 112 18.44 14.15 10.31
N ALA A 113 18.64 13.74 9.07
CA ALA A 113 19.83 13.00 8.66
C ALA A 113 21.12 13.78 8.96
N ALA A 114 21.11 15.10 8.79
CA ALA A 114 22.24 15.99 9.11
C ALA A 114 22.70 15.92 10.58
N GLU A 115 21.80 15.52 11.49
CA GLU A 115 22.05 15.44 12.93
C GLU A 115 22.45 14.01 13.37
N ARG A 116 22.45 13.03 12.46
CA ARG A 116 22.75 11.62 12.75
C ARG A 116 24.19 11.26 12.40
N GLY A 117 25.10 11.52 13.36
CA GLY A 117 26.47 11.04 13.27
C GLY A 117 26.59 9.50 13.31
N ARG A 118 27.82 8.98 13.24
CA ARG A 118 28.14 7.53 13.13
C ARG A 118 27.60 6.61 14.23
N HIS A 119 27.10 7.17 15.33
CA HIS A 119 26.54 6.41 16.45
C HIS A 119 25.09 5.95 16.22
N TYR A 120 24.40 6.53 15.25
CA TYR A 120 23.03 6.16 14.90
C TYR A 120 23.02 5.22 13.67
N PRO A 121 21.99 4.36 13.53
CA PRO A 121 21.80 3.59 12.31
C PRO A 121 21.61 4.51 11.10
N LEU A 122 22.07 4.07 9.93
CA LEU A 122 21.61 4.72 8.69
C LEU A 122 20.13 4.39 8.47
N ILE A 123 19.36 5.42 8.15
CA ILE A 123 17.94 5.31 7.85
C ILE A 123 17.77 5.15 6.34
N VAL A 124 17.25 4.00 5.94
CA VAL A 124 16.92 3.68 4.55
C VAL A 124 15.41 3.70 4.40
N CYS A 125 14.86 4.50 3.49
CA CYS A 125 13.43 4.56 3.23
C CYS A 125 13.10 4.05 1.83
N GLY A 126 12.19 3.09 1.74
CA GLY A 126 11.65 2.57 0.49
C GLY A 126 10.12 2.35 0.58
N GLY A 127 9.58 1.69 -0.44
CA GLY A 127 8.14 1.46 -0.57
C GLY A 127 7.45 2.48 -1.48
N VAL A 128 6.23 2.16 -1.91
CA VAL A 128 5.53 2.88 -3.00
C VAL A 128 5.34 4.38 -2.73
N CYS A 129 5.28 4.77 -1.46
CA CYS A 129 5.19 6.17 -1.08
C CYS A 129 6.43 6.97 -1.51
N ILE A 130 7.62 6.38 -1.51
CA ILE A 130 8.83 7.02 -2.02
C ILE A 130 8.72 7.27 -3.53
N ASP A 131 8.17 6.32 -4.30
CA ASP A 131 7.92 6.52 -5.74
C ASP A 131 6.89 7.66 -6.00
N VAL A 132 5.86 7.75 -5.15
CA VAL A 132 4.77 8.73 -5.23
C VAL A 132 5.25 10.13 -4.87
N ASN A 133 5.81 10.29 -3.66
CA ASN A 133 6.33 11.55 -3.16
C ASN A 133 7.37 11.32 -2.05
N HIS A 134 8.65 11.41 -2.38
CA HIS A 134 9.75 11.21 -1.43
C HIS A 134 10.04 12.41 -0.51
N HIS A 135 9.59 13.61 -0.87
CA HIS A 135 9.85 14.84 -0.12
C HIS A 135 9.51 14.81 1.38
N PRO A 136 8.40 14.16 1.83
CA PRO A 136 8.03 14.13 3.24
C PRO A 136 9.09 13.49 4.15
N VAL A 137 9.92 12.59 3.61
CA VAL A 137 10.97 11.88 4.35
C VAL A 137 12.39 12.20 3.89
N TYR A 138 12.57 13.11 2.92
CA TYR A 138 13.89 13.40 2.36
C TYR A 138 14.89 13.95 3.38
N ASP A 139 14.45 14.86 4.26
CA ASP A 139 15.27 15.40 5.36
C ASP A 139 15.47 14.35 6.49
N LEU A 140 14.65 13.31 6.52
CA LEU A 140 14.59 12.31 7.58
C LEU A 140 15.35 11.03 7.26
N ALA A 141 15.65 10.74 5.99
CA ALA A 141 16.30 9.52 5.55
C ALA A 141 17.76 9.80 5.20
N ASP A 142 18.64 8.81 5.36
CA ASP A 142 20.00 8.88 4.83
C ASP A 142 20.04 8.40 3.38
N ILE A 143 19.27 7.35 3.09
CA ILE A 143 19.14 6.75 1.76
C ILE A 143 17.66 6.61 1.41
N LEU A 144 17.30 6.99 0.19
CA LEU A 144 16.02 6.66 -0.42
C LEU A 144 16.20 5.59 -1.50
N VAL A 145 15.29 4.62 -1.50
CA VAL A 145 15.26 3.53 -2.48
C VAL A 145 14.02 3.68 -3.35
N ASN A 146 14.24 4.01 -4.61
CA ASN A 146 13.23 4.06 -5.67
C ASN A 146 13.37 2.82 -6.58
N ALA A 147 13.20 1.64 -6.00
CA ALA A 147 13.40 0.38 -6.71
C ALA A 147 12.60 -0.76 -6.09
N GLU A 148 12.42 -1.84 -6.85
CA GLU A 148 11.97 -3.12 -6.32
C GLU A 148 13.11 -3.79 -5.55
N ALA A 149 12.80 -4.40 -4.40
CA ALA A 149 13.81 -4.92 -3.48
C ALA A 149 14.76 -5.91 -4.16
N GLU A 150 14.26 -6.73 -5.08
CA GLU A 150 15.02 -7.75 -5.79
C GLU A 150 16.16 -7.17 -6.65
N THR A 151 16.11 -5.89 -7.03
CA THR A 151 17.19 -5.27 -7.84
C THR A 151 18.23 -4.54 -7.01
N VAL A 152 17.86 -4.04 -5.84
CA VAL A 152 18.66 -3.07 -5.08
C VAL A 152 19.19 -3.62 -3.77
N LEU A 153 18.48 -4.58 -3.16
CA LEU A 153 18.83 -5.09 -1.84
C LEU A 153 20.20 -5.77 -1.85
N ASP A 154 20.41 -6.72 -2.77
CA ASP A 154 21.65 -7.50 -2.83
C ASP A 154 22.89 -6.63 -3.12
N PRO A 155 22.88 -5.70 -4.11
CA PRO A 155 23.99 -4.77 -4.32
C PRO A 155 24.24 -3.83 -3.13
N LEU A 156 23.18 -3.29 -2.51
CA LEU A 156 23.32 -2.36 -1.39
C LEU A 156 23.90 -3.03 -0.15
N LEU A 157 23.43 -4.25 0.18
CA LEU A 157 23.95 -5.02 1.30
C LEU A 157 25.39 -5.50 1.03
N SER A 158 25.71 -5.95 -0.18
CA SER A 158 27.08 -6.32 -0.54
C SER A 158 28.04 -5.13 -0.41
N LEU A 159 27.64 -3.96 -0.91
CA LEU A 159 28.43 -2.74 -0.76
C LEU A 159 28.62 -2.37 0.71
N TYR A 160 27.60 -2.56 1.53
CA TYR A 160 27.69 -2.30 2.96
C TYR A 160 28.64 -3.28 3.68
N GLU A 161 28.65 -4.56 3.33
CA GLU A 161 29.63 -5.53 3.83
C GLU A 161 31.07 -5.10 3.50
N GLU A 162 31.29 -4.58 2.29
CA GLU A 162 32.61 -4.18 1.81
C GLU A 162 33.16 -2.93 2.50
N CYS A 163 32.32 -1.90 2.69
CA CYS A 163 32.81 -0.59 3.14
C CYS A 163 31.94 0.15 4.19
N GLY A 164 30.93 -0.51 4.76
CA GLY A 164 29.98 0.08 5.72
C GLY A 164 30.62 0.67 6.98
N GLN A 165 31.80 0.17 7.38
CA GLN A 165 32.60 0.72 8.48
C GLN A 165 33.05 2.17 8.22
N ASN A 166 33.23 2.55 6.95
CA ASN A 166 33.44 3.92 6.54
C ASN A 166 32.17 4.47 5.87
N ARG A 167 31.22 4.93 6.69
CA ARG A 167 29.90 5.44 6.25
C ARG A 167 29.98 6.49 5.14
N SER A 168 30.95 7.40 5.18
CA SER A 168 31.15 8.40 4.12
C SER A 168 31.49 7.73 2.79
N HIS A 169 32.42 6.77 2.79
CA HIS A 169 32.77 6.03 1.57
C HIS A 169 31.62 5.15 1.08
N PHE A 170 30.94 4.45 1.99
CA PHE A 170 29.75 3.65 1.66
C PHE A 170 28.67 4.50 0.97
N LEU A 171 28.34 5.68 1.52
CA LEU A 171 27.33 6.56 0.92
C LEU A 171 27.77 7.14 -0.44
N GLU A 172 29.07 7.44 -0.61
CA GLU A 172 29.63 7.88 -1.90
C GLU A 172 29.57 6.79 -2.98
N GLU A 173 29.69 5.52 -2.61
CA GLU A 173 29.52 4.40 -3.54
C GLU A 173 28.03 4.06 -3.74
N ALA A 174 27.22 4.16 -2.67
CA ALA A 174 25.80 3.79 -2.70
C ALA A 174 25.00 4.66 -3.67
N ARG A 175 25.31 5.96 -3.79
CA ARG A 175 24.69 6.87 -4.78
C ARG A 175 24.90 6.44 -6.24
N LYS A 176 25.87 5.55 -6.52
CA LYS A 176 26.12 5.02 -7.87
C LYS A 176 25.22 3.82 -8.19
N LEU A 177 24.57 3.23 -7.18
CA LEU A 177 23.66 2.11 -7.37
C LEU A 177 22.36 2.58 -8.04
N PRO A 178 21.85 1.85 -9.05
CA PRO A 178 20.59 2.18 -9.69
C PRO A 178 19.42 2.24 -8.69
N GLY A 179 18.63 3.32 -8.74
CA GLY A 179 17.47 3.51 -7.88
C GLY A 179 17.78 3.91 -6.44
N VAL A 180 19.04 4.23 -6.12
CA VAL A 180 19.48 4.70 -4.80
C VAL A 180 19.76 6.20 -4.84
N GLU A 181 19.20 6.93 -3.89
CA GLU A 181 19.46 8.36 -3.69
C GLU A 181 19.99 8.58 -2.28
N VAL A 182 21.13 9.27 -2.16
CA VAL A 182 21.68 9.70 -0.85
C VAL A 182 21.22 11.13 -0.60
N THR A 183 20.58 11.37 0.54
CA THR A 183 19.91 12.65 0.80
C THR A 183 20.89 13.76 1.13
N ALA A 184 20.45 15.01 0.94
CA ALA A 184 21.25 16.19 1.27
C ALA A 184 21.72 16.19 2.74
N GLY A 185 20.83 15.82 3.67
CA GLY A 185 21.18 15.75 5.09
C GLY A 185 22.24 14.69 5.39
N ALA A 186 22.21 13.53 4.73
CA ALA A 186 23.30 12.56 4.85
C ALA A 186 24.61 13.09 4.26
N CYS A 187 24.58 13.74 3.09
CA CYS A 187 25.78 14.36 2.53
C CYS A 187 26.40 15.39 3.48
N GLU A 188 25.59 16.27 4.08
CA GLU A 188 26.05 17.24 5.08
C GLU A 188 26.67 16.57 6.30
N CYS A 189 26.02 15.53 6.84
CA CYS A 189 26.51 14.81 8.02
C CYS A 189 27.86 14.13 7.78
N TYR A 190 28.05 13.57 6.58
CA TYR A 190 29.19 12.72 6.24
C TYR A 190 30.26 13.42 5.40
N GLY A 191 30.11 14.73 5.14
CA GLY A 191 31.10 15.55 4.41
C GLY A 191 31.19 15.22 2.93
N LEU A 192 30.06 14.89 2.29
CA LEU A 192 29.97 14.58 0.86
C LEU A 192 29.39 15.76 0.09
N ASP A 193 29.55 15.73 -1.24
CA ASP A 193 28.90 16.71 -2.11
C ASP A 193 27.38 16.62 -1.98
N VAL A 194 26.75 17.77 -1.71
CA VAL A 194 25.31 17.90 -1.49
C VAL A 194 24.60 18.01 -2.85
N PRO A 195 23.59 17.17 -3.12
CA PRO A 195 22.86 17.25 -4.38
C PRO A 195 22.06 18.56 -4.47
N PRO A 196 21.95 19.17 -5.67
CA PRO A 196 21.25 20.44 -5.83
C PRO A 196 19.74 20.27 -5.57
N LEU A 197 19.18 21.16 -4.75
CA LEU A 197 17.74 21.26 -4.49
C LEU A 197 17.13 22.30 -5.45
N LEU A 198 16.18 21.88 -6.29
CA LEU A 198 15.54 22.75 -7.27
C LEU A 198 14.17 23.19 -6.76
N GLU A 199 13.96 24.48 -6.51
CA GLU A 199 12.66 25.06 -6.13
C GLU A 199 11.94 24.31 -4.98
N SER A 200 12.68 24.00 -3.91
CA SER A 200 12.19 23.20 -2.76
C SER A 200 11.82 21.75 -3.09
N ARG A 201 12.20 21.23 -4.26
CA ARG A 201 12.08 19.82 -4.64
C ARG A 201 13.41 19.10 -4.50
N ALA A 202 13.32 17.88 -3.98
CA ALA A 202 14.44 16.97 -3.84
C ALA A 202 14.61 16.11 -5.10
N PRO A 203 15.85 15.75 -5.47
CA PRO A 203 16.10 14.73 -6.47
C PRO A 203 15.61 13.35 -6.00
N LEU A 204 15.40 12.46 -6.96
CA LEU A 204 15.18 11.04 -6.71
C LEU A 204 15.75 10.27 -7.90
N ALA A 205 16.59 9.28 -7.62
CA ALA A 205 17.09 8.35 -8.62
C ALA A 205 15.95 7.75 -9.48
N PRO A 206 16.15 7.52 -10.79
CA PRO A 206 15.16 6.88 -11.64
C PRO A 206 14.71 5.52 -11.09
N ARG A 207 13.43 5.20 -11.26
CA ARG A 207 12.85 3.97 -10.71
C ARG A 207 13.44 2.73 -11.40
N VAL A 208 13.83 1.73 -10.61
CA VAL A 208 14.31 0.43 -11.11
C VAL A 208 13.31 -0.68 -10.80
N ALA A 209 12.95 -1.47 -11.81
CA ALA A 209 12.02 -2.60 -11.69
C ALA A 209 12.74 -3.92 -11.99
N ALA A 210 12.41 -5.00 -11.27
CA ALA A 210 13.04 -6.30 -11.46
C ALA A 210 12.45 -7.04 -12.67
N HIS A 211 13.21 -7.31 -13.74
CA HIS A 211 12.64 -8.03 -14.90
C HIS A 211 11.98 -9.37 -14.49
N GLU A 212 12.65 -10.16 -13.66
CA GLU A 212 12.14 -11.38 -13.04
C GLU A 212 12.10 -11.20 -11.52
N PHE A 213 10.92 -10.88 -11.00
CA PHE A 213 10.72 -10.61 -9.56
C PHE A 213 10.37 -11.88 -8.75
N TRP A 214 10.10 -13.00 -9.42
CA TRP A 214 9.69 -14.29 -8.83
C TRP A 214 10.87 -15.23 -8.53
N ARG A 215 12.06 -14.69 -8.24
CA ARG A 215 13.25 -15.51 -7.90
C ARG A 215 13.08 -16.30 -6.61
N GLN A 216 12.25 -15.79 -5.71
CA GLN A 216 11.80 -16.48 -4.51
C GLN A 216 10.27 -16.58 -4.51
N PRO A 217 9.68 -17.56 -3.79
CA PRO A 217 8.24 -17.67 -3.67
C PRO A 217 7.61 -16.41 -3.08
N LEU A 218 6.75 -15.75 -3.86
CA LEU A 218 6.03 -14.53 -3.44
C LEU A 218 4.73 -14.90 -2.71
N CYS A 219 4.90 -15.64 -1.62
CA CYS A 219 3.81 -16.13 -0.78
C CYS A 219 3.91 -15.58 0.65
N THR A 220 2.87 -15.75 1.46
CA THR A 220 2.95 -15.48 2.91
C THR A 220 4.20 -16.14 3.50
N GLN A 221 5.09 -15.35 4.09
CA GLN A 221 6.37 -15.83 4.65
C GLN A 221 6.26 -16.15 6.13
N ILE A 222 5.35 -15.47 6.83
CA ILE A 222 5.05 -15.65 8.25
C ILE A 222 3.53 -15.73 8.40
N PHE A 223 3.05 -16.87 8.88
CA PHE A 223 1.65 -17.08 9.24
C PHE A 223 1.44 -16.69 10.70
N THR A 224 0.39 -15.92 10.97
CA THR A 224 0.03 -15.45 12.32
C THR A 224 -1.47 -15.22 12.39
N PRO A 225 -2.13 -15.48 13.54
CA PRO A 225 -3.54 -15.12 13.72
C PRO A 225 -3.75 -13.60 13.83
N HIS A 226 -2.68 -12.83 14.04
CA HIS A 226 -2.72 -11.40 14.32
C HIS A 226 -2.48 -10.55 13.07
N THR A 227 -3.29 -10.78 12.03
CA THR A 227 -3.24 -10.09 10.73
C THR A 227 -4.62 -10.12 10.06
N GLU A 228 -4.89 -9.19 9.14
CA GLU A 228 -6.16 -9.11 8.38
C GLU A 228 -6.39 -10.39 7.55
N PHE A 229 -5.30 -11.04 7.15
CA PHE A 229 -5.30 -12.21 6.29
C PHE A 229 -4.97 -13.50 7.04
N SER A 230 -5.29 -13.59 8.33
CA SER A 230 -4.91 -14.71 9.22
C SER A 230 -5.35 -16.09 8.72
N GLU A 231 -6.46 -16.13 7.98
CA GLU A 231 -6.99 -17.36 7.39
C GLU A 231 -6.45 -17.65 5.98
N MET A 232 -5.56 -16.82 5.44
CA MET A 232 -5.12 -16.86 4.03
C MET A 232 -3.60 -17.05 3.86
N CYS A 233 -3.24 -17.87 2.87
CA CYS A 233 -1.92 -17.81 2.25
C CYS A 233 -2.01 -16.84 1.07
N LEU A 234 -1.37 -15.67 1.19
CA LEU A 234 -1.29 -14.71 0.09
C LEU A 234 -0.31 -15.22 -0.97
N VAL A 235 -0.61 -14.99 -2.25
CA VAL A 235 0.25 -15.33 -3.39
C VAL A 235 0.22 -14.16 -4.39
N GLU A 236 1.37 -13.54 -4.65
CA GLU A 236 1.50 -12.45 -5.62
C GLU A 236 1.49 -13.00 -7.05
N LEU A 237 0.54 -12.57 -7.88
CA LEU A 237 0.39 -13.05 -9.25
C LEU A 237 1.10 -12.17 -10.28
N ALA A 238 1.22 -10.87 -10.00
CA ALA A 238 1.71 -9.88 -10.96
C ALA A 238 2.09 -8.55 -10.32
N ARG A 239 3.05 -7.85 -10.94
CA ARG A 239 3.46 -6.47 -10.61
C ARG A 239 3.17 -5.51 -11.77
N GLY A 240 2.92 -4.25 -11.43
CA GLY A 240 2.41 -3.24 -12.39
C GLY A 240 0.92 -3.44 -12.69
N CYS A 241 0.38 -2.74 -13.70
CA CYS A 241 -1.01 -2.86 -14.13
C CYS A 241 -1.12 -2.66 -15.64
N PRO A 242 -1.88 -3.48 -16.39
CA PRO A 242 -2.00 -3.32 -17.84
C PRO A 242 -2.87 -2.11 -18.22
N TYR A 243 -3.49 -1.46 -17.23
CA TYR A 243 -4.42 -0.36 -17.43
C TYR A 243 -3.81 1.00 -17.18
N ARG A 244 -4.35 1.99 -17.90
CA ARG A 244 -3.98 3.40 -17.77
C ARG A 244 -5.15 4.22 -17.24
N CYS A 245 -5.67 3.83 -16.07
CA CYS A 245 -6.66 4.64 -15.37
C CYS A 245 -6.02 5.99 -15.03
N THR A 246 -6.67 7.08 -15.45
CA THR A 246 -6.07 8.43 -15.50
C THR A 246 -5.74 9.04 -14.14
N PHE A 247 -6.22 8.42 -13.06
CA PHE A 247 -5.98 8.78 -11.67
C PHE A 247 -5.01 7.83 -10.94
N CYS A 248 -4.71 6.66 -11.52
CA CYS A 248 -4.06 5.57 -10.81
C CYS A 248 -2.54 5.62 -10.98
N PHE A 249 -1.81 5.72 -9.86
CA PHE A 249 -0.35 5.73 -9.87
C PHE A 249 0.25 4.46 -10.48
N VAL A 250 -0.27 3.28 -10.10
CA VAL A 250 0.24 1.97 -10.52
C VAL A 250 0.29 1.84 -12.04
N GLY A 251 -0.82 2.18 -12.72
CA GLY A 251 -0.95 2.05 -14.17
C GLY A 251 -0.10 3.03 -14.99
N HIS A 252 0.46 4.06 -14.35
CA HIS A 252 1.30 5.06 -15.00
C HIS A 252 2.77 4.95 -14.61
N ASN A 253 3.07 4.53 -13.38
CA ASN A 253 4.41 4.65 -12.79
C ASN A 253 5.04 3.32 -12.36
N LEU A 254 4.26 2.24 -12.22
CA LEU A 254 4.78 0.90 -11.84
C LEU A 254 4.81 -0.09 -13.01
N ASN A 255 4.84 0.41 -14.25
CA ASN A 255 4.98 -0.39 -15.46
C ASN A 255 6.42 -0.91 -15.64
N PRO A 256 6.62 -2.00 -16.42
CA PRO A 256 5.62 -2.79 -17.15
C PRO A 256 4.82 -3.74 -16.26
N TYR A 257 3.62 -4.11 -16.74
CA TYR A 257 2.85 -5.22 -16.16
C TYR A 257 3.57 -6.54 -16.44
N ARG A 258 3.93 -7.25 -15.38
CA ARG A 258 4.67 -8.52 -15.41
C ARG A 258 3.92 -9.54 -14.58
N THR A 259 3.75 -10.73 -15.10
CA THR A 259 3.00 -11.81 -14.45
C THR A 259 3.90 -12.98 -14.10
N VAL A 260 3.63 -13.62 -12.97
CA VAL A 260 4.36 -14.83 -12.56
C VAL A 260 3.95 -15.99 -13.48
N PRO A 261 4.89 -16.81 -13.98
CA PRO A 261 4.56 -18.01 -14.75
C PRO A 261 3.57 -18.95 -14.04
N LEU A 262 2.59 -19.48 -14.78
CA LEU A 262 1.52 -20.33 -14.25
C LEU A 262 2.05 -21.53 -13.45
N GLU A 263 3.09 -22.19 -13.95
CA GLU A 263 3.64 -23.38 -13.29
C GLU A 263 4.29 -23.06 -11.94
N LEU A 264 4.90 -21.89 -11.79
CA LEU A 264 5.41 -21.43 -10.49
C LEU A 264 4.26 -21.15 -9.52
N LEU A 265 3.18 -20.52 -9.99
CA LEU A 265 1.99 -20.27 -9.17
C LEU A 265 1.36 -21.58 -8.67
N LYS A 266 1.24 -22.60 -9.54
CA LYS A 266 0.75 -23.93 -9.17
C LYS A 266 1.66 -24.58 -8.12
N ALA A 267 2.97 -24.53 -8.32
CA ALA A 267 3.95 -25.08 -7.37
C ALA A 267 3.84 -24.40 -6.01
N TRP A 268 3.86 -23.07 -5.97
CA TRP A 268 3.75 -22.32 -4.73
C TRP A 268 2.43 -22.58 -3.98
N ILE A 269 1.31 -22.66 -4.70
CA ILE A 269 0.00 -23.00 -4.11
C ILE A 269 0.03 -24.41 -3.53
N ALA A 270 0.59 -25.40 -4.23
CA ALA A 270 0.73 -26.76 -3.71
C ALA A 270 1.55 -26.78 -2.42
N ASP A 271 2.66 -26.04 -2.38
CA ASP A 271 3.59 -26.02 -1.25
C ASP A 271 3.09 -25.22 -0.06
N HIS A 272 2.22 -24.21 -0.24
CA HIS A 272 1.87 -23.27 0.85
C HIS A 272 0.39 -23.27 1.24
N SER A 273 -0.51 -23.80 0.40
CA SER A 273 -1.96 -23.74 0.68
C SER A 273 -2.38 -24.49 1.94
N HIS A 274 -1.60 -25.47 2.40
CA HIS A 274 -1.91 -26.27 3.59
C HIS A 274 -1.71 -25.52 4.92
N PHE A 275 -1.00 -24.38 4.92
CA PHE A 275 -0.83 -23.53 6.11
C PHE A 275 -2.04 -22.63 6.40
N ALA A 276 -3.00 -22.56 5.48
CA ALA A 276 -4.13 -21.63 5.58
C ALA A 276 -5.43 -22.25 5.07
N SER A 277 -6.55 -21.61 5.40
CA SER A 277 -7.87 -22.10 5.03
C SER A 277 -8.23 -21.80 3.57
N ARG A 278 -7.52 -20.84 2.96
CA ARG A 278 -7.72 -20.31 1.60
C ARG A 278 -6.45 -19.66 1.05
N VAL A 279 -6.37 -19.49 -0.25
CA VAL A 279 -5.31 -18.76 -0.96
C VAL A 279 -5.81 -17.39 -1.41
N GLY A 280 -5.12 -16.32 -1.04
CA GLY A 280 -5.43 -14.95 -1.45
C GLY A 280 -4.59 -14.53 -2.65
N PHE A 281 -5.20 -14.31 -3.81
CA PHE A 281 -4.50 -13.79 -4.99
C PHE A 281 -4.26 -12.30 -4.88
N VAL A 282 -2.98 -11.90 -4.95
CA VAL A 282 -2.53 -10.51 -4.81
C VAL A 282 -1.99 -10.01 -6.14
N ALA A 283 -2.67 -9.03 -6.72
CA ALA A 283 -2.18 -8.23 -7.84
C ALA A 283 -3.00 -6.94 -7.94
N SER A 284 -2.48 -5.95 -8.65
CA SER A 284 -3.24 -4.73 -8.98
C SER A 284 -4.41 -5.00 -9.93
N ALA A 285 -4.31 -6.07 -10.73
CA ALA A 285 -5.29 -6.51 -11.70
C ALA A 285 -5.27 -8.05 -11.80
N VAL A 286 -5.84 -8.74 -10.82
CA VAL A 286 -5.89 -10.22 -10.75
C VAL A 286 -6.54 -10.83 -11.98
N ALA A 287 -7.69 -10.29 -12.38
CA ALA A 287 -8.45 -10.78 -13.54
C ALA A 287 -7.73 -10.61 -14.88
N SER A 288 -6.66 -9.82 -14.94
CA SER A 288 -5.89 -9.59 -16.16
C SER A 288 -4.70 -10.53 -16.33
N HIS A 289 -4.47 -11.44 -15.39
CA HIS A 289 -3.45 -12.47 -15.55
C HIS A 289 -3.85 -13.40 -16.72
N PRO A 290 -2.97 -13.66 -17.70
CA PRO A 290 -3.34 -14.36 -18.94
C PRO A 290 -3.86 -15.79 -18.70
N HIS A 291 -3.40 -16.43 -17.63
CA HIS A 291 -3.79 -17.78 -17.23
C HIS A 291 -4.68 -17.83 -15.98
N ILE A 292 -5.46 -16.78 -15.69
CA ILE A 292 -6.27 -16.72 -14.46
C ILE A 292 -7.31 -17.84 -14.38
N ASP A 293 -7.96 -18.18 -15.51
CA ASP A 293 -8.98 -19.23 -15.55
C ASP A 293 -8.35 -20.61 -15.32
N GLU A 294 -7.20 -20.90 -15.96
CA GLU A 294 -6.44 -22.15 -15.74
C GLU A 294 -5.97 -22.29 -14.28
N LEU A 295 -5.51 -21.20 -13.65
CA LEU A 295 -5.13 -21.20 -12.25
C LEU A 295 -6.33 -21.44 -11.33
N CYS A 296 -7.49 -20.85 -11.67
CA CYS A 296 -8.74 -21.11 -10.97
C CYS A 296 -9.13 -22.59 -11.09
N GLU A 297 -9.17 -23.14 -12.28
CA GLU A 297 -9.48 -24.56 -12.53
C GLU A 297 -8.54 -25.49 -11.76
N TYR A 298 -7.23 -25.23 -11.77
CA TYR A 298 -6.26 -25.96 -10.97
C TYR A 298 -6.61 -25.96 -9.47
N CYS A 299 -6.97 -24.81 -8.91
CA CYS A 299 -7.41 -24.70 -7.51
C CYS A 299 -8.72 -25.46 -7.27
N ASN A 300 -9.61 -25.47 -8.26
CA ASN A 300 -10.91 -26.14 -8.19
C ASN A 300 -10.77 -27.65 -8.09
N GLU A 301 -9.96 -28.23 -8.97
CA GLU A 301 -9.67 -29.67 -9.01
C GLU A 301 -9.05 -30.17 -7.70
N ARG A 302 -8.26 -29.32 -7.03
CA ARG A 302 -7.57 -29.64 -5.78
C ARG A 302 -8.34 -29.27 -4.52
N GLY A 303 -9.56 -28.73 -4.66
CA GLY A 303 -10.36 -28.29 -3.52
C GLY A 303 -9.75 -27.09 -2.77
N VAL A 304 -8.80 -26.37 -3.37
CA VAL A 304 -8.20 -25.16 -2.80
C VAL A 304 -9.25 -24.05 -2.87
N ARG A 305 -9.57 -23.46 -1.72
CA ARG A 305 -10.41 -22.26 -1.64
C ARG A 305 -9.56 -21.04 -1.94
N VAL A 306 -10.10 -20.10 -2.71
CA VAL A 306 -9.41 -18.87 -3.10
C VAL A 306 -10.21 -17.62 -2.74
N SER A 307 -9.48 -16.52 -2.56
CA SER A 307 -10.00 -15.17 -2.43
C SER A 307 -9.22 -14.27 -3.40
N TYR A 308 -9.88 -13.25 -3.95
CA TYR A 308 -9.22 -12.27 -4.81
C TYR A 308 -9.16 -10.92 -4.12
N SER A 309 -8.17 -10.10 -4.47
CA SER A 309 -8.25 -8.66 -4.27
C SER A 309 -9.40 -8.05 -5.11
N SER A 310 -9.67 -6.75 -4.95
CA SER A 310 -10.72 -6.05 -5.70
C SER A 310 -10.63 -6.32 -7.21
N LEU A 311 -11.76 -6.63 -7.85
CA LEU A 311 -11.79 -7.00 -9.26
C LEU A 311 -12.17 -5.84 -10.17
N ARG A 312 -11.50 -5.76 -11.32
CA ARG A 312 -11.93 -4.91 -12.43
C ARG A 312 -13.06 -5.62 -13.19
N ALA A 313 -14.27 -5.08 -13.09
CA ALA A 313 -15.49 -5.70 -13.62
C ALA A 313 -15.39 -6.06 -15.12
N GLU A 314 -14.61 -5.30 -15.89
CA GLU A 314 -14.39 -5.56 -17.32
C GLU A 314 -13.80 -6.95 -17.59
N ASP A 315 -12.91 -7.45 -16.74
CA ASP A 315 -12.15 -8.68 -17.00
C ASP A 315 -12.67 -9.89 -16.23
N VAL A 316 -13.72 -9.71 -15.41
CA VAL A 316 -14.28 -10.82 -14.62
C VAL A 316 -14.83 -11.90 -15.54
N THR A 317 -14.34 -13.13 -15.38
CA THR A 317 -14.80 -14.30 -16.13
C THR A 317 -15.84 -15.10 -15.33
N PRO A 318 -16.68 -15.92 -15.98
CA PRO A 318 -17.54 -16.87 -15.29
C PRO A 318 -16.76 -17.86 -14.42
N THR A 319 -15.58 -18.31 -14.87
CA THR A 319 -14.73 -19.25 -14.13
C THR A 319 -14.24 -18.65 -12.82
N MET A 320 -13.84 -17.37 -12.82
CA MET A 320 -13.49 -16.65 -11.60
C MET A 320 -14.66 -16.58 -10.61
N LEU A 321 -15.87 -16.22 -11.09
CA LEU A 321 -17.04 -16.11 -10.21
C LEU A 321 -17.45 -17.48 -9.62
N LYS A 322 -17.46 -18.54 -10.44
CA LYS A 322 -17.73 -19.92 -9.97
C LYS A 322 -16.72 -20.35 -8.91
N THR A 323 -15.45 -20.00 -9.11
CA THR A 323 -14.36 -20.33 -8.21
C THR A 323 -14.49 -19.59 -6.88
N LEU A 324 -14.85 -18.30 -6.88
CA LEU A 324 -15.18 -17.54 -5.65
C LEU A 324 -16.36 -18.14 -4.91
N ALA A 325 -17.44 -18.48 -5.63
CA ALA A 325 -18.64 -19.05 -5.04
C ALA A 325 -18.34 -20.39 -4.36
N ARG A 326 -17.63 -21.32 -5.03
CA ARG A 326 -17.19 -22.58 -4.43
C ARG A 326 -16.30 -22.34 -3.20
N SER A 327 -15.46 -21.31 -3.25
CA SER A 327 -14.56 -20.96 -2.14
C SER A 327 -15.30 -20.38 -0.93
N GLY A 328 -16.61 -20.19 -1.01
CA GLY A 328 -17.46 -19.71 0.08
C GLY A 328 -17.48 -18.18 0.23
N THR A 329 -16.99 -17.45 -0.77
CA THR A 329 -16.95 -15.99 -0.78
C THR A 329 -18.35 -15.41 -0.62
N ARG A 330 -18.48 -14.46 0.32
CA ARG A 330 -19.77 -13.82 0.63
C ARG A 330 -19.94 -12.44 0.01
N SER A 331 -18.87 -11.80 -0.42
CA SER A 331 -18.92 -10.45 -0.97
C SER A 331 -18.08 -10.35 -2.24
N LEU A 332 -18.66 -9.77 -3.29
CA LEU A 332 -17.93 -9.33 -4.46
C LEU A 332 -17.61 -7.84 -4.33
N THR A 333 -16.37 -7.43 -4.58
CA THR A 333 -15.97 -6.01 -4.58
C THR A 333 -15.65 -5.56 -5.99
N LEU A 334 -16.31 -4.49 -6.46
CA LEU A 334 -16.12 -3.89 -7.78
C LEU A 334 -15.88 -2.38 -7.63
N ALA A 335 -15.16 -1.79 -8.58
CA ALA A 335 -14.87 -0.35 -8.56
C ALA A 335 -15.32 0.32 -9.86
N PRO A 336 -16.58 0.79 -9.96
CA PRO A 336 -17.02 1.64 -11.06
C PRO A 336 -16.36 3.03 -11.04
N GLU A 337 -15.99 3.53 -9.86
CA GLU A 337 -15.46 4.87 -9.54
C GLU A 337 -16.43 6.03 -9.80
N ALA A 338 -17.23 5.98 -10.86
CA ALA A 338 -18.19 7.02 -11.19
C ALA A 338 -19.53 6.42 -11.65
N GLY A 339 -20.62 7.14 -11.37
CA GLY A 339 -21.96 6.76 -11.81
C GLY A 339 -22.18 7.01 -13.30
N SER A 340 -21.73 8.17 -13.80
CA SER A 340 -21.90 8.52 -15.21
C SER A 340 -20.92 7.77 -16.11
N TYR A 341 -21.37 7.36 -17.29
CA TYR A 341 -20.50 6.73 -18.28
C TYR A 341 -19.44 7.73 -18.80
N ARG A 342 -19.79 9.02 -18.87
CA ARG A 342 -18.87 10.11 -19.23
C ARG A 342 -17.64 10.14 -18.30
N LEU A 343 -17.85 10.15 -16.98
CA LEU A 343 -16.73 10.14 -16.03
C LEU A 343 -15.99 8.80 -16.01
N ARG A 344 -16.67 7.66 -16.16
CA ARG A 344 -15.95 6.38 -16.33
C ARG A 344 -15.00 6.39 -17.52
N ARG A 345 -15.39 7.00 -18.64
CA ARG A 345 -14.48 7.18 -19.79
C ARG A 345 -13.30 8.09 -19.45
N LEU A 346 -13.53 9.23 -18.78
CA LEU A 346 -12.46 10.12 -18.31
C LEU A 346 -11.47 9.38 -17.41
N LEU A 347 -11.96 8.47 -16.56
CA LEU A 347 -11.16 7.66 -15.63
C LEU A 347 -10.39 6.50 -16.29
N GLY A 348 -10.48 6.33 -17.61
CA GLY A 348 -9.86 5.21 -18.32
C GLY A 348 -10.61 3.89 -18.15
N LYS A 349 -11.92 3.95 -17.88
CA LYS A 349 -12.84 2.81 -17.73
C LYS A 349 -13.90 2.76 -18.84
N ALA A 350 -13.52 3.11 -20.07
CA ALA A 350 -14.41 3.10 -21.23
C ALA A 350 -14.96 1.70 -21.58
N ARG A 351 -14.26 0.63 -21.19
CA ARG A 351 -14.71 -0.77 -21.36
C ARG A 351 -15.75 -1.20 -20.31
N LEU A 352 -16.15 -0.32 -19.39
CA LEU A 352 -17.12 -0.60 -18.34
C LEU A 352 -18.43 0.16 -18.55
N PRO A 353 -19.28 -0.26 -19.51
CA PRO A 353 -20.64 0.24 -19.59
C PRO A 353 -21.49 -0.38 -18.47
N ASP A 354 -22.71 0.14 -18.27
CA ASP A 354 -23.61 -0.33 -17.22
C ASP A 354 -23.95 -1.81 -17.39
N GLU A 355 -24.21 -2.25 -18.62
CA GLU A 355 -24.60 -3.61 -18.97
C GLU A 355 -23.55 -4.62 -18.50
N ARG A 356 -22.26 -4.27 -18.61
CA ARG A 356 -21.16 -5.12 -18.11
C ARG A 356 -21.19 -5.23 -16.58
N LEU A 357 -21.46 -4.13 -15.88
CA LEU A 357 -21.58 -4.14 -14.43
C LEU A 357 -22.77 -4.99 -13.97
N PHE A 358 -23.93 -4.81 -14.60
CA PHE A 358 -25.13 -5.63 -14.34
C PHE A 358 -24.87 -7.11 -14.60
N TRP A 359 -24.22 -7.45 -15.71
CA TRP A 359 -23.89 -8.84 -16.05
C TRP A 359 -23.05 -9.52 -14.96
N VAL A 360 -22.00 -8.84 -14.46
CA VAL A 360 -21.13 -9.39 -13.39
C VAL A 360 -21.93 -9.65 -12.12
N ILE A 361 -22.78 -8.69 -11.73
CA ILE A 361 -23.56 -8.77 -10.49
C ILE A 361 -24.61 -9.88 -10.58
N GLN A 362 -25.36 -9.95 -11.68
CA GLN A 362 -26.35 -11.01 -11.90
C GLN A 362 -25.72 -12.40 -11.86
N HIS A 363 -24.54 -12.57 -12.47
CA HIS A 363 -23.81 -13.85 -12.41
C HIS A 363 -23.29 -14.16 -11.01
N ALA A 364 -22.81 -13.17 -10.26
CA ALA A 364 -22.37 -13.38 -8.88
C ALA A 364 -23.55 -13.80 -7.98
N LEU A 365 -24.71 -13.16 -8.16
CA LEU A 365 -25.94 -13.48 -7.43
C LEU A 365 -26.46 -14.88 -7.77
N SER A 366 -26.48 -15.27 -9.05
CA SER A 366 -26.93 -16.60 -9.46
C SER A 366 -26.02 -17.73 -8.95
N LEU A 367 -24.77 -17.41 -8.64
CA LEU A 367 -23.82 -18.30 -7.97
C LEU A 367 -23.88 -18.22 -6.44
N GLY A 368 -24.85 -17.49 -5.88
CA GLY A 368 -25.10 -17.43 -4.45
C GLY A 368 -24.14 -16.54 -3.66
N ILE A 369 -23.43 -15.60 -4.31
CA ILE A 369 -22.63 -14.56 -3.62
C ILE A 369 -23.59 -13.44 -3.20
N PRO A 370 -23.93 -13.32 -1.89
CA PRO A 370 -25.05 -12.51 -1.47
C PRO A 370 -24.72 -11.02 -1.37
N ASN A 371 -23.45 -10.62 -1.17
CA ASN A 371 -23.10 -9.23 -0.88
C ASN A 371 -22.31 -8.58 -2.01
N LEU A 372 -22.50 -7.28 -2.18
CA LEU A 372 -21.80 -6.47 -3.16
C LEU A 372 -21.19 -5.23 -2.47
N LYS A 373 -19.92 -4.96 -2.76
CA LYS A 373 -19.22 -3.75 -2.34
C LYS A 373 -18.79 -2.96 -3.57
N LEU A 374 -19.16 -1.68 -3.63
CA LEU A 374 -18.86 -0.80 -4.76
C LEU A 374 -18.01 0.39 -4.32
N TYR A 375 -16.99 0.72 -5.10
CA TYR A 375 -16.14 1.89 -4.88
C TYR A 375 -16.48 3.01 -5.86
N PHE A 376 -16.74 4.19 -5.30
CA PHE A 376 -17.04 5.43 -6.00
C PHE A 376 -16.13 6.55 -5.51
N MET A 377 -15.97 7.58 -6.33
CA MET A 377 -15.19 8.77 -6.02
C MET A 377 -16.02 10.02 -6.31
N VAL A 378 -15.74 11.09 -5.56
CA VAL A 378 -16.23 12.45 -5.81
C VAL A 378 -15.08 13.45 -5.83
N GLY A 379 -15.30 14.65 -6.37
CA GLY A 379 -14.28 15.68 -6.49
C GLY A 379 -13.37 15.48 -7.70
N LEU A 380 -13.85 14.76 -8.72
CA LEU A 380 -13.10 14.52 -9.95
C LEU A 380 -12.99 15.77 -10.83
N PRO A 381 -11.93 15.92 -11.64
CA PRO A 381 -11.89 16.97 -12.66
C PRO A 381 -13.09 16.89 -13.61
N THR A 382 -13.67 18.04 -13.93
CA THR A 382 -14.88 18.18 -14.79
C THR A 382 -16.17 17.57 -14.23
N GLU A 383 -16.20 17.10 -12.99
CA GLU A 383 -17.39 16.55 -12.34
C GLU A 383 -18.50 17.60 -12.21
N THR A 384 -19.71 17.25 -12.65
CA THR A 384 -20.92 18.07 -12.45
C THR A 384 -21.83 17.45 -11.40
N GLU A 385 -22.83 18.20 -10.93
CA GLU A 385 -23.86 17.66 -10.03
C GLU A 385 -24.63 16.49 -10.67
N ASP A 386 -24.84 16.51 -11.99
CA ASP A 386 -25.48 15.41 -12.72
C ASP A 386 -24.64 14.13 -12.67
N ASP A 387 -23.32 14.23 -12.77
CA ASP A 387 -22.45 13.07 -12.64
C ASP A 387 -22.46 12.50 -11.22
N VAL A 388 -22.54 13.37 -10.21
CA VAL A 388 -22.68 12.96 -8.80
C VAL A 388 -24.02 12.26 -8.58
N LEU A 389 -25.11 12.80 -9.14
CA LEU A 389 -26.45 12.20 -9.09
C LEU A 389 -26.56 10.91 -9.89
N ALA A 390 -25.70 10.69 -10.89
CA ALA A 390 -25.66 9.43 -11.62
C ALA A 390 -25.22 8.25 -10.72
N ILE A 391 -24.49 8.50 -9.62
CA ILE A 391 -24.11 7.44 -8.66
C ILE A 391 -25.35 6.83 -7.99
N PRO A 392 -26.20 7.58 -7.25
CA PRO A 392 -27.38 7.01 -6.62
C PRO A 392 -28.40 6.48 -7.64
N GLN A 393 -28.47 7.05 -8.85
CA GLN A 393 -29.30 6.51 -9.93
C GLN A 393 -28.84 5.12 -10.39
N LEU A 394 -27.53 4.94 -10.57
CA LEU A 394 -26.94 3.63 -10.88
C LEU A 394 -27.18 2.65 -9.73
N VAL A 395 -26.90 3.06 -8.49
CA VAL A 395 -27.11 2.24 -7.29
C VAL A 395 -28.58 1.82 -7.15
N ALA A 396 -29.55 2.70 -7.41
CA ALA A 396 -30.97 2.36 -7.36
C ALA A 396 -31.38 1.31 -8.41
N ARG A 397 -30.76 1.33 -9.59
CA ARG A 397 -30.94 0.27 -10.61
C ARG A 397 -30.31 -1.04 -10.15
N LEU A 398 -29.09 -1.00 -9.63
CA LEU A 398 -28.39 -2.18 -9.10
C LEU A 398 -29.13 -2.80 -7.91
N GLN A 399 -29.67 -1.98 -7.01
CA GLN A 399 -30.44 -2.42 -5.86
C GLN A 399 -31.70 -3.19 -6.28
N ARG A 400 -32.40 -2.76 -7.33
CA ARG A 400 -33.56 -3.50 -7.89
C ARG A 400 -33.17 -4.87 -8.41
N GLU A 401 -32.12 -4.95 -9.21
CA GLU A 401 -31.58 -6.23 -9.73
C GLU A 401 -31.13 -7.14 -8.59
N PHE A 402 -30.46 -6.56 -7.59
CA PHE A 402 -29.93 -7.26 -6.45
C PHE A 402 -31.04 -7.85 -5.56
N VAL A 403 -32.10 -7.08 -5.29
CA VAL A 403 -33.28 -7.56 -4.58
C VAL A 403 -34.00 -8.65 -5.37
N ALA A 404 -34.14 -8.48 -6.70
CA ALA A 404 -34.78 -9.49 -7.55
C ALA A 404 -34.01 -10.82 -7.56
N GLY A 405 -32.70 -10.79 -7.82
CA GLY A 405 -31.85 -12.00 -7.85
C GLY A 405 -31.65 -12.65 -6.47
N SER A 406 -31.84 -11.90 -5.38
CA SER A 406 -31.79 -12.42 -4.02
C SER A 406 -33.03 -13.24 -3.61
N ARG A 407 -34.17 -13.08 -4.31
CA ARG A 407 -35.43 -13.78 -3.97
C ARG A 407 -35.31 -15.29 -4.06
N GLU A 408 -34.60 -15.79 -5.08
CA GLU A 408 -34.38 -17.22 -5.30
C GLU A 408 -33.60 -17.88 -4.16
N HIS A 409 -32.80 -17.08 -3.45
CA HIS A 409 -31.94 -17.55 -2.35
C HIS A 409 -32.57 -17.33 -0.96
N GLY A 410 -33.78 -16.77 -0.89
CA GLY A 410 -34.53 -16.56 0.35
C GLY A 410 -33.94 -15.52 1.32
N ARG A 411 -32.87 -14.81 0.94
CA ARG A 411 -32.21 -13.78 1.75
C ARG A 411 -31.70 -12.65 0.88
N ILE A 412 -31.94 -11.42 1.30
CA ILE A 412 -31.35 -10.23 0.68
C ILE A 412 -30.01 -9.96 1.38
N GLY A 413 -28.92 -9.95 0.61
CA GLY A 413 -27.61 -9.61 1.16
C GLY A 413 -27.42 -8.10 1.31
N GLU A 414 -26.16 -7.69 1.49
CA GLU A 414 -25.80 -6.29 1.70
C GLU A 414 -25.21 -5.65 0.44
N LEU A 415 -25.72 -4.48 0.07
CA LEU A 415 -25.10 -3.58 -0.90
C LEU A 415 -24.38 -2.45 -0.15
N SER A 416 -23.05 -2.46 -0.18
CA SER A 416 -22.21 -1.48 0.52
C SER A 416 -21.42 -0.61 -0.46
N LEU A 417 -21.34 0.69 -0.18
CA LEU A 417 -20.63 1.67 -0.99
C LEU A 417 -19.48 2.29 -0.18
N ASN A 418 -18.28 2.31 -0.75
CA ASN A 418 -17.20 3.15 -0.25
C ASN A 418 -17.04 4.34 -1.20
N ILE A 419 -17.15 5.55 -0.64
CA ILE A 419 -17.04 6.79 -1.40
C ILE A 419 -15.74 7.46 -0.96
N GLY A 420 -14.79 7.62 -1.87
CA GLY A 420 -13.56 8.36 -1.68
C GLY A 420 -13.64 9.79 -2.22
N ILE A 421 -12.75 10.67 -1.76
CA ILE A 421 -12.50 11.96 -2.40
C ILE A 421 -11.28 11.79 -3.29
N PHE A 422 -11.36 12.29 -4.52
CA PHE A 422 -10.23 12.29 -5.43
C PHE A 422 -9.07 13.12 -4.89
N VAL A 423 -7.92 12.45 -4.72
CA VAL A 423 -6.63 13.09 -4.42
C VAL A 423 -5.76 12.98 -5.67
N PRO A 424 -5.29 14.10 -6.26
CA PRO A 424 -4.54 14.01 -7.50
C PRO A 424 -3.11 13.53 -7.24
N ILE A 425 -2.81 12.31 -7.68
CA ILE A 425 -1.48 11.70 -7.50
C ILE A 425 -0.51 12.20 -8.58
N PRO A 426 0.69 12.72 -8.24
CA PRO A 426 1.69 13.15 -9.22
C PRO A 426 1.97 12.09 -10.28
N LYS A 427 2.39 12.56 -11.46
CA LYS A 427 2.71 11.72 -12.62
C LYS A 427 1.52 10.86 -13.09
N THR A 428 0.29 11.28 -12.80
CA THR A 428 -0.94 10.77 -13.40
C THR A 428 -1.60 11.83 -14.27
N PRO A 429 -2.36 11.46 -15.32
CA PRO A 429 -3.03 12.43 -16.20
C PRO A 429 -3.95 13.41 -15.45
N LEU A 430 -4.77 12.95 -14.51
CA LEU A 430 -5.72 13.83 -13.81
C LEU A 430 -5.06 14.80 -12.83
N ALA A 431 -3.84 14.52 -12.37
CA ALA A 431 -3.13 15.44 -11.47
C ALA A 431 -2.73 16.77 -12.12
N ARG A 432 -2.84 16.88 -13.45
CA ARG A 432 -2.56 18.12 -14.21
C ARG A 432 -3.81 18.97 -14.43
N LEU A 433 -4.98 18.49 -14.01
CA LEU A 433 -6.25 19.16 -14.23
C LEU A 433 -6.70 19.90 -12.97
N PRO A 434 -7.45 21.00 -13.11
CA PRO A 434 -8.05 21.67 -11.97
C PRO A 434 -9.04 20.73 -11.28
N ILE A 435 -9.07 20.78 -9.95
CA ILE A 435 -10.04 20.04 -9.14
C ILE A 435 -11.04 21.00 -8.48
N PRO A 436 -12.24 20.52 -8.12
CA PRO A 436 -13.21 21.34 -7.40
C PRO A 436 -12.68 21.81 -6.04
N ASP A 437 -13.11 23.00 -5.61
CA ASP A 437 -12.78 23.51 -4.29
C ASP A 437 -13.47 22.71 -3.16
N GLU A 438 -13.01 22.90 -1.92
CA GLU A 438 -13.55 22.16 -0.76
C GLU A 438 -15.06 22.35 -0.60
N LYS A 439 -15.58 23.55 -0.89
CA LYS A 439 -17.01 23.86 -0.79
C LYS A 439 -17.82 23.04 -1.79
N THR A 440 -17.34 22.93 -3.02
CA THR A 440 -17.95 22.16 -4.09
C THR A 440 -17.93 20.67 -3.77
N VAL A 441 -16.79 20.12 -3.35
CA VAL A 441 -16.69 18.71 -2.94
C VAL A 441 -17.65 18.42 -1.78
N ARG A 442 -17.72 19.30 -0.77
CA ARG A 442 -18.65 19.15 0.36
C ARG A 442 -20.11 19.17 -0.09
N ARG A 443 -20.46 20.04 -1.04
CA ARG A 443 -21.80 20.09 -1.64
C ARG A 443 -22.11 18.78 -2.37
N HIS A 444 -21.18 18.24 -3.15
CA HIS A 444 -21.34 16.97 -3.88
C HIS A 444 -21.52 15.79 -2.91
N ILE A 445 -20.73 15.71 -1.84
CA ILE A 445 -20.91 14.69 -0.78
C ILE A 445 -22.31 14.78 -0.18
N ASN A 446 -22.73 15.99 0.24
CA ASN A 446 -24.05 16.19 0.83
C ASN A 446 -25.20 15.82 -0.13
N LEU A 447 -25.04 16.13 -1.42
CA LEU A 447 -26.00 15.77 -2.46
C LEU A 447 -26.10 14.25 -2.61
N LEU A 448 -24.95 13.59 -2.77
CA LEU A 448 -24.85 12.14 -2.88
C LEU A 448 -25.48 11.42 -1.68
N GLU A 449 -25.10 11.79 -0.46
CA GLU A 449 -25.62 11.18 0.77
C GLU A 449 -27.13 11.33 0.91
N ARG A 450 -27.67 12.52 0.58
CA ARG A 450 -29.12 12.77 0.68
C ARG A 450 -29.91 11.81 -0.21
N HIS A 451 -29.38 11.46 -1.37
CA HIS A 451 -30.04 10.53 -2.29
C HIS A 451 -29.80 9.06 -1.91
N LEU A 452 -28.60 8.70 -1.45
CA LEU A 452 -28.29 7.33 -1.02
C LEU A 452 -29.08 6.91 0.24
N ARG A 453 -29.31 7.83 1.18
CA ARG A 453 -30.11 7.54 2.40
C ARG A 453 -31.58 7.18 2.11
N ARG A 454 -32.07 7.45 0.90
CA ARG A 454 -33.43 7.09 0.47
C ARG A 454 -33.52 5.70 -0.14
N LEU A 455 -32.39 5.01 -0.31
CA LEU A 455 -32.35 3.67 -0.88
C LEU A 455 -32.31 2.64 0.24
N ASP A 456 -33.29 1.75 0.25
CA ASP A 456 -33.33 0.64 1.20
C ASP A 456 -32.19 -0.35 0.95
N ASN A 457 -31.70 -1.00 2.02
CA ASN A 457 -30.66 -2.03 1.94
C ASN A 457 -29.32 -1.57 1.31
N VAL A 458 -29.05 -0.26 1.31
CA VAL A 458 -27.77 0.32 0.88
C VAL A 458 -27.04 0.89 2.10
N ARG A 459 -25.82 0.40 2.34
CA ARG A 459 -24.88 1.00 3.30
C ARG A 459 -23.85 1.83 2.57
N PHE A 460 -23.43 2.95 3.13
CA PHE A 460 -22.35 3.74 2.57
C PHE A 460 -21.51 4.39 3.67
N SER A 461 -20.23 4.63 3.38
CA SER A 461 -19.32 5.40 4.24
C SER A 461 -19.13 6.81 3.69
N SER A 462 -19.25 7.81 4.56
CA SER A 462 -18.95 9.21 4.22
C SER A 462 -17.44 9.44 4.17
N PRO A 463 -16.89 10.10 3.14
CA PRO A 463 -15.47 10.43 3.09
C PRO A 463 -15.09 11.57 4.04
N SER A 464 -13.87 11.53 4.58
CA SER A 464 -13.33 12.60 5.40
C SER A 464 -12.61 13.65 4.56
N LEU A 465 -13.19 14.86 4.46
CA LEU A 465 -12.55 16.00 3.80
C LEU A 465 -11.22 16.38 4.46
N LEU A 466 -11.13 16.25 5.79
CA LEU A 466 -9.89 16.51 6.53
C LEU A 466 -8.77 15.58 6.08
N LEU A 467 -9.05 14.27 6.01
CA LEU A 467 -8.05 13.28 5.58
C LEU A 467 -7.67 13.46 4.11
N ALA A 468 -8.63 13.78 3.24
CA ALA A 468 -8.34 14.06 1.83
C ALA A 468 -7.40 15.27 1.66
N GLN A 469 -7.55 16.33 2.47
CA GLN A 469 -6.65 17.48 2.46
C GLN A 469 -5.23 17.11 2.92
N ILE A 470 -5.13 16.33 3.99
CA ILE A 470 -3.85 15.85 4.50
C ILE A 470 -3.17 14.99 3.43
N GLN A 471 -3.88 14.02 2.86
CA GLN A 471 -3.35 13.17 1.80
C GLN A 471 -2.90 14.00 0.59
N ARG A 472 -3.66 15.04 0.17
CA ARG A 472 -3.25 15.95 -0.92
C ARG A 472 -1.91 16.62 -0.61
N ILE A 473 -1.69 17.10 0.62
CA ILE A 473 -0.41 17.68 1.04
C ILE A 473 0.71 16.63 1.01
N LEU A 474 0.47 15.45 1.59
CA LEU A 474 1.48 14.38 1.66
C LEU A 474 1.87 13.84 0.27
N VAL A 475 0.94 13.85 -0.67
CA VAL A 475 1.13 13.33 -2.03
C VAL A 475 1.72 14.38 -2.98
N GLN A 476 1.33 15.65 -2.87
CA GLN A 476 1.72 16.69 -3.83
C GLN A 476 2.79 17.65 -3.31
N GLY A 477 2.97 17.69 -1.98
CA GLY A 477 3.84 18.63 -1.30
C GLY A 477 5.31 18.42 -1.63
N ASP A 478 6.09 19.44 -1.30
CA ASP A 478 7.54 19.50 -1.54
C ASP A 478 8.31 19.34 -0.22
N LEU A 479 9.58 19.76 -0.13
CA LEU A 479 10.40 19.62 1.08
C LEU A 479 9.76 20.23 2.34
N ARG A 480 8.85 21.21 2.21
CA ARG A 480 8.12 21.77 3.35
C ARG A 480 7.20 20.76 4.02
N THR A 481 6.85 19.67 3.34
CA THR A 481 6.06 18.58 3.88
C THR A 481 6.76 17.87 5.04
N GLY A 482 8.10 17.84 5.04
CA GLY A 482 8.87 17.34 6.19
C GLY A 482 8.63 18.16 7.47
N GLU A 483 8.58 19.49 7.35
CA GLU A 483 8.23 20.38 8.47
C GLU A 483 6.77 20.21 8.90
N PHE A 484 5.84 20.09 7.94
CA PHE A 484 4.43 19.81 8.22
C PHE A 484 4.25 18.57 9.10
N LEU A 485 5.00 17.50 8.83
CA LEU A 485 4.98 16.28 9.64
C LEU A 485 5.60 16.48 11.02
N ARG A 486 6.69 17.25 11.13
CA ARG A 486 7.31 17.58 12.42
C ARG A 486 6.37 18.37 13.32
N VAL A 487 5.64 19.35 12.76
CA VAL A 487 4.58 20.09 13.46
C VAL A 487 3.46 19.14 13.90
N ALA A 488 2.97 18.28 13.01
CA ALA A 488 1.93 17.31 13.35
C ALA A 488 2.37 16.38 14.50
N ASN A 489 3.63 15.92 14.49
CA ASN A 489 4.18 15.06 15.54
C ASN A 489 4.33 15.80 16.88
N ALA A 490 4.84 17.04 16.87
CA ALA A 490 4.97 17.86 18.08
C ALA A 490 3.61 18.09 18.78
N GLU A 491 2.53 18.17 18.00
CA GLU A 491 1.15 18.31 18.47
C GLU A 491 0.46 16.96 18.75
N GLY A 492 1.22 15.87 18.92
CA GLY A 492 0.71 14.55 19.25
C GLY A 492 -0.12 13.88 18.14
N GLY A 493 0.16 14.21 16.87
CA GLY A 493 -0.57 13.72 15.71
C GLY A 493 -1.81 14.54 15.36
N ASN A 494 -1.96 15.75 15.91
CA ASN A 494 -3.09 16.62 15.61
C ASN A 494 -2.95 17.30 14.24
N TRP A 495 -3.55 16.67 13.23
CA TRP A 495 -3.56 17.18 11.86
C TRP A 495 -4.18 18.57 11.70
N ARG A 496 -5.09 19.00 12.58
CA ARG A 496 -5.71 20.32 12.45
C ARG A 496 -4.69 21.42 12.67
N GLU A 497 -3.79 21.25 13.63
CA GLU A 497 -2.70 22.19 13.90
C GLU A 497 -1.70 22.27 12.76
N ALA A 498 -1.29 21.11 12.26
CA ALA A 498 -0.41 21.03 11.10
C ALA A 498 -1.04 21.73 9.87
N LEU A 499 -2.36 21.60 9.65
CA LEU A 499 -3.04 22.31 8.57
C LEU A 499 -3.11 23.82 8.78
N ARG A 500 -3.26 24.30 10.04
CA ARG A 500 -3.18 25.73 10.35
C ARG A 500 -1.79 26.27 10.01
N TRP A 501 -0.75 25.52 10.38
CA TRP A 501 0.63 25.83 10.03
C TRP A 501 0.84 25.86 8.50
N TRP A 502 0.38 24.82 7.79
CA TRP A 502 0.51 24.71 6.33
C TRP A 502 -0.13 25.89 5.60
N ARG A 503 -1.33 26.32 6.01
CA ARG A 503 -2.00 27.49 5.40
C ARG A 503 -1.25 28.79 5.61
N LYS A 504 -0.50 28.91 6.70
CA LYS A 504 0.25 30.12 7.06
C LYS A 504 1.65 30.15 6.41
N TYR A 505 2.31 29.01 6.30
CA TYR A 505 3.74 28.94 5.96
C TYR A 505 4.09 28.03 4.77
N GLY A 506 3.21 27.10 4.39
CA GLY A 506 3.48 26.08 3.37
C GLY A 506 3.31 26.53 1.91
N SER A 507 3.26 27.84 1.62
CA SER A 507 2.68 28.36 0.38
C SER A 507 3.25 27.79 -0.94
N LEU A 508 2.50 26.90 -1.58
CA LEU A 508 1.99 27.14 -2.93
C LEU A 508 0.48 26.97 -2.82
N SER A 509 -0.27 27.81 -3.52
CA SER A 509 -1.71 27.67 -3.67
C SER A 509 -2.01 26.29 -4.23
N ILE A 510 -2.29 25.34 -3.34
CA ILE A 510 -3.00 24.10 -3.64
C ILE A 510 -4.47 24.52 -3.90
N GLN A 511 -4.68 25.36 -4.92
CA GLN A 511 -6.01 25.62 -5.48
C GLN A 511 -6.38 24.36 -6.27
#